data_AF-A0A924X4Y5-F1
#
_entry.id   AF-A0A924X4Y5-F1
#
_cell.length_a   1.000
_cell.length_b   1.000
_cell.length_c   1.000
_cell.angle_alpha   90.00
_cell.angle_beta   90.00
_cell.angle_gamma   90.00
#
_symmetry.space_group_name_H-M   'P 1'
#
loop_
_entity.id
_entity.type
_entity.pdbx_description
1 polymer ?
#
loop_
_entity_poly.entity_id
_entity_poly.type
_entity_poly.pdbx_seq_one_letter_code
_entity_poly.pdbx_strand_id
1 'polypeptide(L)' 'VNPLGMKGAGEAGTIASTVAVANAVMDALAPFGIAHVDMPLTPAKVWQAIQDAPNRPEN' A
#
# COMPACT_ATOMS: atom_id res chain seq x y z
N VAL A 1 23.62 3.91 -16.89
CA VAL A 1 24.69 4.21 -15.92
C VAL A 1 25.65 5.17 -16.64
N ASN A 2 26.14 6.23 -16.01
CA ASN A 2 27.04 7.17 -16.71
C ASN A 2 28.43 6.53 -16.95
N PRO A 3 29.35 7.14 -17.73
CA PRO A 3 30.68 6.58 -17.99
C PRO A 3 31.55 6.32 -16.75
N LEU A 4 31.19 6.92 -15.61
CA LEU A 4 31.83 6.70 -14.30
C LEU A 4 31.12 5.61 -13.48
N GLY A 5 30.13 4.92 -14.04
CA GLY A 5 29.38 3.87 -13.35
C GLY A 5 28.38 4.37 -12.31
N MET A 6 28.11 5.68 -12.23
CA MET A 6 27.16 6.21 -11.27
C MET A 6 25.70 6.07 -11.74
N LYS A 7 24.81 5.86 -10.78
CA LYS A 7 23.36 5.81 -10.95
C LYS A 7 22.69 6.86 -10.07
N GLY A 8 21.65 7.52 -10.59
CA GLY A 8 20.81 8.40 -9.78
C GLY A 8 20.02 7.59 -8.75
N ALA A 9 20.00 8.07 -7.51
CA ALA A 9 19.26 7.43 -6.40
C ALA A 9 18.43 8.42 -5.58
N GLY A 10 18.40 9.71 -5.95
CA GLY A 10 17.77 10.77 -5.14
C GLY A 10 16.28 10.55 -4.88
N GLU A 11 15.56 9.91 -5.80
CA GLU A 11 14.13 9.63 -5.67
C GLU A 11 13.81 8.19 -5.26
N ALA A 12 14.84 7.33 -5.17
CA ALA A 12 14.64 5.90 -4.92
C ALA A 12 13.92 5.64 -3.60
N GLY A 13 14.23 6.43 -2.56
CA GLY A 13 13.54 6.38 -1.27
C GLY A 13 12.06 6.73 -1.38
N THR A 14 11.75 7.89 -1.98
CA THR A 14 10.37 8.41 -2.11
C THR A 14 9.46 7.49 -2.93
N ILE A 15 10.00 6.88 -4.00
CA ILE A 15 9.25 5.95 -4.85
C ILE A 15 9.04 4.62 -4.11
N ALA A 16 10.11 4.04 -3.54
CA ALA A 16 10.05 2.73 -2.89
C ALA A 16 9.20 2.75 -1.61
N SER A 17 9.29 3.83 -0.81
CA SER A 17 8.57 3.93 0.46
C SER A 17 7.06 3.89 0.28
N THR A 18 6.55 4.60 -0.73
CA THR A 18 5.11 4.69 -1.00
C THR A 18 4.53 3.32 -1.36
N VAL A 19 5.22 2.58 -2.24
CA VAL A 19 4.79 1.24 -2.66
C VAL A 19 4.91 0.23 -1.52
N ALA A 20 5.98 0.30 -0.72
CA ALA A 20 6.17 -0.59 0.42
C ALA A 20 5.02 -0.47 1.44
N VAL A 21 4.64 0.75 1.79
CA VAL A 21 3.52 1.00 2.70
C VAL A 21 2.19 0.56 2.09
N ALA A 22 1.94 0.87 0.81
CA ALA A 22 0.71 0.47 0.13
C ALA A 22 0.56 -1.06 0.10
N ASN A 23 1.62 -1.79 -0.24
CA ASN A 23 1.61 -3.25 -0.26
C ASN A 23 1.40 -3.85 1.14
N ALA A 24 2.03 -3.27 2.18
CA ALA A 24 1.85 -3.74 3.56
C ALA A 24 0.40 -3.58 4.05
N VAL A 25 -0.26 -2.47 3.69
CA VAL A 25 -1.69 -2.28 3.99
C VAL A 25 -2.54 -3.27 3.21
N MET A 26 -2.29 -3.47 1.92
CA MET A 26 -3.05 -4.43 1.12
C MET A 26 -2.88 -5.88 1.60
N ASP A 27 -1.67 -6.27 2.03
CA ASP A 27 -1.40 -7.57 2.63
C ASP A 27 -2.23 -7.78 3.92
N ALA A 28 -2.27 -6.78 4.80
CA ALA A 28 -3.08 -6.82 6.00
C ALA A 28 -4.61 -6.90 5.73
N LEU A 29 -5.05 -6.36 4.59
CA LEU A 29 -6.46 -6.36 4.17
C LEU A 29 -6.87 -7.60 3.36
N ALA A 30 -5.91 -8.37 2.84
CA ALA A 30 -6.17 -9.56 2.04
C ALA A 30 -7.09 -10.60 2.72
N PRO A 31 -6.96 -10.90 4.04
CA PRO A 31 -7.86 -11.83 4.73
C PRO A 31 -9.34 -11.41 4.71
N PHE A 32 -9.60 -10.10 4.63
CA PHE A 32 -10.96 -9.54 4.58
C PHE A 32 -11.59 -9.65 3.17
N GLY A 33 -10.85 -10.15 2.17
CA GLY A 33 -11.30 -10.22 0.78
C GLY A 33 -11.19 -8.90 0.02
N ILE A 34 -10.44 -7.92 0.56
CA ILE A 34 -10.25 -6.61 -0.06
C ILE A 34 -9.09 -6.67 -1.05
N ALA A 35 -9.37 -6.38 -2.32
CA ALA A 35 -8.37 -6.44 -3.39
C ALA A 35 -7.81 -5.07 -3.81
N HIS A 36 -8.48 -3.97 -3.47
CA HIS A 36 -8.06 -2.62 -3.83
C HIS A 36 -8.61 -1.57 -2.87
N VAL A 37 -7.82 -0.52 -2.58
CA VAL A 37 -8.25 0.69 -1.86
C VAL A 37 -7.62 1.90 -2.56
N ASP A 38 -8.44 2.89 -2.91
CA ASP A 38 -7.93 4.10 -3.55
C ASP A 38 -7.08 4.95 -2.61
N MET A 39 -5.85 5.25 -3.05
CA MET A 39 -4.98 6.19 -2.36
C MET A 39 -5.61 7.58 -2.21
N PRO A 40 -5.22 8.37 -1.17
CA PRO A 40 -4.34 7.99 -0.07
C PRO A 40 -5.01 7.03 0.92
N LEU A 41 -4.22 6.15 1.54
CA LEU A 41 -4.66 5.14 2.51
C LEU A 41 -4.96 5.78 3.88
N THR A 42 -5.91 6.71 3.92
CA THR A 42 -6.33 7.36 5.16
C THR A 42 -6.99 6.35 6.10
N PRO A 43 -6.88 6.52 7.43
CA PRO A 43 -7.56 5.65 8.39
C PRO A 43 -9.07 5.50 8.13
N ALA A 44 -9.75 6.58 7.75
CA ALA A 44 -11.18 6.56 7.43
C ALA A 44 -11.51 5.67 6.22
N LYS A 45 -10.73 5.74 5.14
CA LYS A 45 -10.90 4.87 3.96
C LYS A 45 -10.61 3.40 4.27
N VAL A 46 -9.55 3.14 5.03
CA VAL A 46 -9.21 1.76 5.43
C VAL A 46 -10.29 1.18 6.33
N TRP A 47 -10.77 1.96 7.30
CA TRP A 47 -11.87 1.56 8.17
C TRP A 47 -13.13 1.26 7.37
N GLN A 48 -13.53 2.16 6.46
CA GLN A 48 -14.71 1.95 5.63
C GLN A 48 -14.57 0.69 4.76
N ALA A 49 -13.40 0.46 4.15
CA ALA A 49 -13.14 -0.74 3.36
C ALA A 49 -13.28 -2.05 4.18
N ILE A 50 -12.84 -2.04 5.45
CA ILE A 50 -13.03 -3.19 6.36
C ILE A 50 -14.51 -3.38 6.71
N GLN A 51 -15.27 -2.29 6.88
CA GLN A 51 -16.69 -2.35 7.20
C GLN A 51 -17.52 -2.91 6.03
N ASP A 52 -17.12 -2.59 4.80
CA ASP A 52 -17.75 -3.06 3.57
C ASP A 52 -17.17 -4.40 3.07
N ALA A 53 -16.28 -5.01 3.84
CA ALA A 53 -15.50 -6.16 3.39
C ALA A 53 -16.36 -7.44 3.23
N PRO A 54 -16.13 -8.24 2.17
CA PRO A 54 -16.84 -9.49 1.95
C PRO A 54 -16.68 -10.51 3.09
N ASN A 55 -15.49 -10.61 3.66
CA ASN A 55 -15.15 -11.60 4.69
C ASN A 55 -14.98 -10.95 6.07
N ARG A 56 -15.83 -9.98 6.41
CA ARG A 56 -15.75 -9.32 7.71
C ARG A 56 -15.97 -10.34 8.83
N PRO A 57 -15.07 -10.45 9.83
CA PRO A 57 -15.27 -11.35 10.95
C PRO A 57 -16.54 -10.98 11.72
N GLU A 58 -17.31 -11.99 12.08
CA GLU A 58 -18.47 -11.87 12.96
C GLU A 58 -17.96 -11.63 14.39
N ASN A 59 -18.54 -10.65 15.10
CA ASN A 59 -18.10 -10.29 16.46
C ASN A 59 -18.35 -11.42 17.46
#